data_AF-A0A5M3MSN8-F1
#
_entry.id   AF-A0A5M3MSN8-F1
#
_cell.length_a   1.000
_cell.length_b   1.000
_cell.length_c   1.000
_cell.angle_alpha   90.00
_cell.angle_beta   90.00
_cell.angle_gamma   90.00
#
_symmetry.space_group_name_H-M   'P 1'
#
loop_
_entity.id
_entity.type
_entity.pdbx_description
1 polymer ?
#
loop_
_entity_poly.entity_id
_entity_poly.type
_entity_poly.pdbx_seq_one_letter_code
_entity_poly.pdbx_strand_id
1 'polypeptide(L)'
;MLSLAAVLLVGLACIMASCIIYAVHMHDPLMNGLTVYFVSYYDPLPEVVTLLFAALVTVCTECVGFVHGIALRSALISENRHHFNTNARLFTATRKQRWASPNGALSNTVMAVLLILSSVTATCILTALNYPHHIFAVNMVPLTTLGVSLILQVLVTMLALRMTPIYTWNNNAFQTLSILLHRRMIHRVIGRCMCSASDPQDHTLCPQSPSLSLPSAWQARRDVRKVIILMWLLTGAIALCGVASFSAAKLASPSRSHYVVWLFGSGIEDAFTSLEFYSPSTPVLWIFTLGLLFILQGPLAITLHQAGVVTNVLHDEHVWRRAATKTGSTLEMSVLNTSTSPYNLLLLVSKPFLHWMMSLANFVDITPTNFSSLLKETGLYFPQGIQVVFWASRYWNLSIALAVLTSVLTILALRRPRGLQPSAYGHFQTLANLIDEWPEEAGGNERIYWGHKGEYEGPEGPDDEWEIGEKWYHAGTSGKPLESIKMNAIYA
;
A
#
# COMPACT_ATOMS: atom_id res chain seq x y z
N MET A 1 -4.21 -18.81 -0.73
CA MET A 1 -4.00 -19.78 -1.83
C MET A 1 -4.84 -19.45 -3.05
N LEU A 2 -6.18 -19.36 -2.94
CA LEU A 2 -7.05 -18.98 -4.06
C LEU A 2 -6.63 -17.64 -4.71
N SER A 3 -6.28 -16.63 -3.90
CA SER A 3 -5.78 -15.35 -4.39
C SER A 3 -4.49 -15.48 -5.22
N LEU A 4 -3.52 -16.30 -4.78
CA LEU A 4 -2.29 -16.53 -5.52
C LEU A 4 -2.54 -17.27 -6.84
N ALA A 5 -3.45 -18.24 -6.84
CA ALA A 5 -3.85 -18.94 -8.06
C ALA A 5 -4.52 -18.00 -9.06
N ALA A 6 -5.40 -17.11 -8.61
CA ALA A 6 -6.02 -16.09 -9.45
C ALA A 6 -4.98 -15.14 -10.06
N VAL A 7 -4.01 -14.65 -9.26
CA VAL A 7 -2.95 -13.78 -9.78
C VAL A 7 -2.03 -14.51 -10.76
N LEU A 8 -1.73 -15.79 -10.52
CA LEU A 8 -0.99 -16.63 -11.45
C LEU A 8 -1.73 -16.77 -12.79
N LEU A 9 -3.05 -17.01 -12.76
CA LEU A 9 -3.87 -17.09 -13.96
C LEU A 9 -3.88 -15.77 -14.74
N VAL A 10 -3.98 -14.62 -14.06
CA VAL A 10 -3.88 -13.30 -14.70
C VAL A 10 -2.51 -13.12 -15.36
N GLY A 11 -1.43 -13.49 -14.66
CA GLY A 11 -0.07 -13.42 -15.21
C GLY A 11 0.11 -14.30 -16.45
N LEU A 12 -0.38 -15.54 -16.41
CA LEU A 12 -0.37 -16.46 -17.56
C LEU A 12 -1.23 -15.94 -18.72
N ALA A 13 -2.41 -15.38 -18.43
CA ALA A 13 -3.27 -14.79 -19.44
C ALA A 13 -2.60 -13.62 -20.16
N CYS A 14 -1.85 -12.77 -19.45
CA CYS A 14 -1.07 -11.69 -20.06
C CYS A 14 0.00 -12.23 -21.03
N ILE A 15 0.74 -13.26 -20.63
CA ILE A 15 1.76 -13.90 -21.48
C ILE A 15 1.11 -14.56 -22.70
N MET A 16 0.03 -15.32 -22.51
CA MET A 16 -0.69 -15.97 -23.61
C MET A 16 -1.25 -14.94 -24.60
N ALA A 17 -1.91 -13.88 -24.12
CA ALA A 17 -2.41 -12.80 -24.96
C ALA A 17 -1.26 -12.15 -25.75
N SER A 18 -0.11 -11.95 -25.12
CA SER A 18 1.08 -11.42 -25.78
C SER A 18 1.62 -12.36 -26.88
N CYS A 19 1.68 -13.67 -26.63
CA CYS A 19 2.08 -14.66 -27.63
C CYS A 19 1.10 -14.73 -28.81
N ILE A 20 -0.20 -14.61 -28.55
CA ILE A 20 -1.24 -14.57 -29.59
C ILE A 20 -1.07 -13.31 -30.45
N ILE A 21 -0.89 -12.14 -29.84
CA ILE A 21 -0.60 -10.88 -30.54
C ILE A 21 0.60 -11.04 -31.47
N TYR A 22 1.69 -11.61 -30.94
CA TYR A 22 2.90 -11.86 -31.74
C TYR A 22 2.62 -12.80 -32.91
N ALA A 23 1.99 -13.95 -32.66
CA ALA A 23 1.74 -14.96 -33.69
C ALA A 23 0.82 -14.46 -34.81
N VAL A 24 -0.18 -13.63 -34.48
CA VAL A 24 -1.13 -13.07 -35.46
C VAL A 24 -0.48 -11.98 -36.31
N HIS A 25 0.39 -11.15 -35.72
CA HIS A 25 0.91 -9.95 -36.37
C HIS A 25 2.39 -10.02 -36.78
N MET A 26 3.08 -11.16 -36.56
CA MET A 26 4.50 -11.32 -36.93
C MET A 26 4.77 -11.16 -38.43
N HIS A 27 3.77 -11.40 -39.28
CA HIS A 27 3.88 -11.28 -40.74
C HIS A 27 3.37 -9.96 -41.29
N ASP A 28 2.84 -9.07 -40.44
CA ASP A 28 2.33 -7.78 -40.89
C ASP A 28 3.50 -6.77 -40.96
N PRO A 29 3.93 -6.36 -42.16
CA PRO A 29 5.06 -5.44 -42.34
C PRO A 29 4.78 -4.04 -41.77
N LEU A 30 3.51 -3.72 -41.46
CA LEU A 30 3.13 -2.45 -40.83
C LEU A 30 3.23 -2.49 -39.31
N MET A 31 3.04 -3.67 -38.70
CA MET A 31 2.86 -3.82 -37.25
C MET A 31 4.09 -4.37 -36.52
N ASN A 32 5.09 -4.87 -37.26
CA ASN A 32 6.31 -5.53 -36.73
C ASN A 32 6.04 -6.56 -35.60
N GLY A 33 4.82 -7.11 -35.51
CA GLY A 33 4.40 -8.09 -34.49
C GLY A 33 4.33 -7.59 -33.04
N LEU A 34 4.46 -6.29 -32.76
CA LEU A 34 4.63 -5.78 -31.38
C LEU A 34 3.44 -4.98 -30.83
N THR A 35 2.54 -4.52 -31.69
CA THR A 35 1.40 -3.69 -31.31
C THR A 35 0.16 -4.03 -32.14
N VAL A 36 -1.01 -4.14 -31.50
CA VAL A 36 -2.31 -4.37 -32.17
C VAL A 36 -3.19 -3.14 -32.04
N TYR A 37 -3.76 -2.69 -33.15
CA TYR A 37 -4.61 -1.50 -33.20
C TYR A 37 -6.09 -1.85 -33.18
N PHE A 38 -6.84 -1.15 -32.35
CA PHE A 38 -8.29 -1.25 -32.22
C PHE A 38 -8.91 0.11 -32.50
N VAL A 39 -9.94 0.16 -33.34
CA VAL A 39 -10.70 1.39 -33.60
C VAL A 39 -11.81 1.51 -32.55
N SER A 40 -11.80 2.59 -31.76
CA SER A 40 -12.91 2.95 -30.88
C SER A 40 -13.68 4.14 -31.45
N TYR A 41 -15.02 4.06 -31.38
CA TYR A 41 -15.92 5.19 -31.65
C TYR A 41 -16.35 5.91 -30.35
N TYR A 42 -15.89 5.43 -29.19
CA TYR A 42 -16.24 5.99 -27.89
C TYR A 42 -14.99 6.56 -27.22
N ASP A 43 -14.93 7.89 -27.14
CA ASP A 43 -13.79 8.68 -26.68
C ASP A 43 -13.22 8.28 -25.31
N PRO A 44 -14.01 7.99 -24.25
CA PRO A 44 -13.45 7.66 -22.95
C PRO A 44 -13.08 6.17 -22.80
N LEU A 45 -13.34 5.33 -23.80
CA LEU A 45 -13.08 3.89 -23.70
C LEU A 45 -11.62 3.56 -23.32
N PRO A 46 -10.58 4.14 -23.97
CA PRO A 46 -9.20 3.83 -23.62
C PRO A 46 -8.87 4.20 -22.19
N GLU A 47 -9.38 5.32 -21.69
CA GLU A 47 -9.15 5.77 -20.32
C GLU A 47 -9.79 4.84 -19.29
N VAL A 48 -11.03 4.42 -19.54
CA VAL A 48 -11.76 3.48 -18.67
C VAL A 48 -11.04 2.13 -18.65
N VAL A 49 -10.59 1.62 -19.81
CA VAL A 49 -9.87 0.35 -19.86
C VAL A 49 -8.52 0.46 -19.14
N THR A 50 -7.79 1.57 -19.27
CA THR A 50 -6.55 1.81 -18.51
C THR A 50 -6.81 1.87 -17.00
N LEU A 51 -7.92 2.49 -16.56
CA LEU A 51 -8.32 2.47 -15.15
C LEU A 51 -8.63 1.05 -14.66
N LEU A 52 -9.34 0.25 -15.46
CA LEU A 52 -9.64 -1.14 -15.14
C LEU A 52 -8.37 -1.99 -15.03
N PHE A 53 -7.38 -1.79 -15.92
CA PHE A 53 -6.08 -2.45 -15.80
C PHE A 53 -5.33 -2.01 -14.55
N ALA A 54 -5.31 -0.71 -14.23
CA ALA A 54 -4.70 -0.22 -13.00
C ALA A 54 -5.38 -0.82 -11.75
N ALA A 55 -6.71 -0.95 -11.76
CA ALA A 55 -7.49 -1.62 -10.72
C ALA A 55 -7.14 -3.10 -10.59
N LEU A 56 -7.14 -3.84 -11.70
CA LEU A 56 -6.78 -5.26 -11.74
C LEU A 56 -5.38 -5.50 -11.18
N VAL A 57 -4.39 -4.75 -11.67
CA VAL A 57 -2.99 -4.87 -11.23
C VAL A 57 -2.84 -4.50 -9.75
N THR A 58 -3.56 -3.47 -9.27
CA THR A 58 -3.56 -3.13 -7.84
C THR A 58 -4.14 -4.27 -7.00
N VAL A 59 -5.28 -4.85 -7.40
CA VAL A 59 -5.88 -5.98 -6.67
C VAL A 59 -4.93 -7.18 -6.65
N CYS A 60 -4.30 -7.51 -7.78
CA CYS A 60 -3.33 -8.60 -7.87
C CYS A 60 -2.12 -8.38 -6.95
N THR A 61 -1.50 -7.20 -7.01
CA THR A 61 -0.31 -6.87 -6.22
C THR A 61 -0.61 -6.75 -4.72
N GLU A 62 -1.80 -6.28 -4.33
CA GLU A 62 -2.27 -6.30 -2.94
C GLU A 62 -2.53 -7.72 -2.44
N CYS A 63 -3.14 -8.58 -3.27
CA CYS A 63 -3.37 -9.99 -2.94
C CYS A 63 -2.06 -10.75 -2.69
N VAL A 64 -1.08 -10.62 -3.60
CA VAL A 64 0.24 -11.24 -3.42
C VAL A 64 0.94 -10.64 -2.21
N GLY A 65 0.92 -9.32 -2.11
CA GLY A 65 1.54 -8.60 -1.03
C GLY A 65 0.97 -8.91 0.36
N PHE A 66 -0.33 -9.18 0.47
CA PHE A 66 -0.98 -9.59 1.71
C PHE A 66 -0.45 -10.93 2.19
N VAL A 67 -0.39 -11.91 1.28
CA VAL A 67 0.11 -13.26 1.60
C VAL A 67 1.61 -13.23 1.94
N HIS A 68 2.41 -12.48 1.17
CA HIS A 68 3.82 -12.23 1.49
C HIS A 68 3.99 -11.54 2.85
N GLY A 69 3.12 -10.58 3.16
CA GLY A 69 3.09 -9.89 4.46
C GLY A 69 2.84 -10.83 5.63
N ILE A 70 1.93 -11.81 5.50
CA ILE A 70 1.69 -12.84 6.51
C ILE A 70 2.92 -13.72 6.72
N ALA A 71 3.59 -14.12 5.63
CA ALA A 71 4.82 -14.89 5.70
C ALA A 71 5.93 -14.10 6.41
N LEU A 72 6.15 -12.84 6.01
CA LEU A 72 7.14 -11.96 6.63
C LEU A 72 6.84 -11.72 8.11
N ARG A 73 5.58 -11.45 8.47
CA ARG A 73 5.17 -11.29 9.87
C ARG A 73 5.47 -12.54 10.68
N SER A 74 5.12 -13.71 10.16
CA SER A 74 5.40 -14.97 10.85
C SER A 74 6.91 -15.20 11.02
N ALA A 75 7.72 -14.88 10.00
CA ALA A 75 9.17 -14.95 10.09
C ALA A 75 9.72 -13.99 11.17
N LEU A 76 9.22 -12.75 11.24
CA LEU A 76 9.64 -11.77 12.24
C LEU A 76 9.23 -12.14 13.66
N ILE A 77 8.06 -12.78 13.82
CA ILE A 77 7.62 -13.35 15.10
C ILE A 77 8.60 -14.44 15.55
N SER A 78 9.02 -15.34 14.65
CA SER A 78 10.00 -16.38 14.98
C SER A 78 11.37 -15.84 15.40
N GLU A 79 11.67 -14.57 15.06
CA GLU A 79 12.90 -13.87 15.46
C GLU A 79 12.72 -12.98 16.71
N ASN A 80 11.55 -12.94 17.35
CA ASN A 80 11.23 -12.04 18.48
C ASN A 80 11.44 -10.55 18.17
N ARG A 81 11.26 -10.13 16.91
CA ARG A 81 11.45 -8.72 16.47
C ARG A 81 10.16 -8.00 16.12
N HIS A 82 9.03 -8.68 16.27
CA HIS A 82 7.74 -8.19 15.82
C HIS A 82 6.99 -7.49 16.97
N HIS A 83 7.21 -6.20 17.14
CA HIS A 83 6.57 -5.42 18.23
C HIS A 83 5.16 -4.93 17.90
N PHE A 84 4.84 -4.74 16.61
CA PHE A 84 3.56 -4.19 16.15
C PHE A 84 2.91 -5.13 15.14
N ASN A 85 1.59 -5.31 15.20
CA ASN A 85 0.81 -6.11 14.24
C ASN A 85 1.12 -5.75 12.78
N THR A 86 1.23 -4.44 12.50
CA THR A 86 1.52 -3.91 11.17
C THR A 86 2.95 -3.37 11.08
N ASN A 87 3.75 -3.90 10.15
CA ASN A 87 5.10 -3.45 9.84
C ASN A 87 5.25 -2.99 8.38
N ALA A 88 6.18 -2.06 8.14
CA ALA A 88 6.53 -1.58 6.81
C ALA A 88 7.28 -2.65 6.02
N ARG A 89 6.54 -3.55 5.34
CA ARG A 89 7.07 -4.79 4.76
C ARG A 89 8.29 -4.62 3.85
N LEU A 90 8.35 -3.53 3.08
CA LEU A 90 9.47 -3.28 2.16
C LEU A 90 10.77 -2.88 2.88
N PHE A 91 10.67 -2.37 4.11
CA PHE A 91 11.81 -1.87 4.89
C PHE A 91 12.18 -2.78 6.08
N THR A 92 11.41 -3.83 6.33
CA THR A 92 11.67 -4.81 7.39
C THR A 92 12.19 -6.11 6.81
N ALA A 93 13.33 -6.59 7.30
CA ALA A 93 13.95 -7.86 6.88
C ALA A 93 14.38 -8.69 8.10
N THR A 94 14.37 -10.02 7.91
CA THR A 94 14.86 -11.00 8.89
C THR A 94 16.37 -10.85 9.12
N ARG A 95 16.88 -11.18 10.31
CA ARG A 95 18.30 -11.02 10.66
C ARG A 95 19.10 -12.29 10.38
N LYS A 96 18.52 -13.46 10.63
CA LYS A 96 19.26 -14.74 10.63
C LYS A 96 19.86 -15.08 9.26
N GLN A 97 19.25 -14.58 8.19
CA GLN A 97 19.78 -14.60 6.81
C GLN A 97 19.31 -13.35 6.05
N ARG A 98 19.86 -12.18 6.45
CA ARG A 98 19.42 -10.85 5.99
C ARG A 98 19.27 -10.69 4.48
N TRP A 99 20.09 -11.38 3.70
CA TRP A 99 20.12 -11.23 2.24
C TRP A 99 19.47 -12.39 1.49
N ALA A 100 19.77 -13.64 1.84
CA ALA A 100 19.34 -14.81 1.06
C ALA A 100 17.99 -15.41 1.48
N SER A 101 17.42 -14.99 2.61
CA SER A 101 16.11 -15.50 3.03
C SER A 101 15.00 -15.03 2.07
N PRO A 102 13.98 -15.87 1.79
CA PRO A 102 12.77 -15.43 1.09
C PRO A 102 12.02 -14.28 1.76
N ASN A 103 12.28 -14.02 3.04
CA ASN A 103 11.78 -12.87 3.80
C ASN A 103 12.91 -11.85 4.14
N GLY A 104 14.04 -11.98 3.46
CA GLY A 104 15.19 -11.10 3.58
C GLY A 104 15.07 -9.84 2.72
N ALA A 105 16.07 -8.97 2.83
CA ALA A 105 16.11 -7.70 2.13
C ALA A 105 16.10 -7.86 0.61
N LEU A 106 16.78 -8.88 0.06
CA LEU A 106 16.79 -9.13 -1.39
C LEU A 106 15.40 -9.45 -1.91
N SER A 107 14.69 -10.38 -1.27
CA SER A 107 13.34 -10.77 -1.66
C SER A 107 12.36 -9.60 -1.57
N ASN A 108 12.44 -8.80 -0.50
CA ASN A 108 11.63 -7.60 -0.36
C ASN A 108 11.97 -6.53 -1.41
N THR A 109 13.25 -6.40 -1.78
CA THR A 109 13.69 -5.49 -2.86
C THR A 109 13.19 -5.97 -4.21
N VAL A 110 13.30 -7.26 -4.51
CA VAL A 110 12.76 -7.88 -5.73
C VAL A 110 11.24 -7.66 -5.79
N MET A 111 10.53 -7.91 -4.68
CA MET A 111 9.09 -7.65 -4.61
C MET A 111 8.75 -6.17 -4.85
N ALA A 112 9.56 -5.23 -4.33
CA ALA A 112 9.38 -3.80 -4.59
C ALA A 112 9.59 -3.46 -6.08
N VAL A 113 10.67 -3.97 -6.69
CA VAL A 113 10.97 -3.78 -8.12
C VAL A 113 9.85 -4.33 -8.98
N LEU A 114 9.38 -5.55 -8.69
CA LEU A 114 8.28 -6.17 -9.43
C LEU A 114 6.97 -5.41 -9.24
N LEU A 115 6.70 -4.85 -8.05
CA LEU A 115 5.51 -4.02 -7.80
C LEU A 115 5.53 -2.73 -8.64
N ILE A 116 6.68 -2.07 -8.73
CA ILE A 116 6.85 -0.89 -9.59
C ILE A 116 6.67 -1.30 -11.05
N LEU A 117 7.32 -2.38 -11.46
CA LEU A 117 7.30 -2.85 -12.84
C LEU A 117 5.87 -3.24 -13.29
N SER A 118 5.10 -3.90 -12.43
CA SER A 118 3.67 -4.18 -12.68
C SER A 118 2.86 -2.89 -12.88
N SER A 119 3.14 -1.84 -12.10
CA SER A 119 2.43 -0.55 -12.21
C SER A 119 2.81 0.20 -13.50
N VAL A 120 4.11 0.21 -13.83
CA VAL A 120 4.65 0.83 -15.06
C VAL A 120 4.14 0.14 -16.32
N THR A 121 4.17 -1.19 -16.32
CA THR A 121 3.71 -1.96 -17.47
C THR A 121 2.21 -1.79 -17.69
N ALA A 122 1.40 -1.72 -16.62
CA ALA A 122 -0.03 -1.41 -16.73
C ALA A 122 -0.30 -0.08 -17.45
N THR A 123 0.53 0.94 -17.22
CA THR A 123 0.45 2.24 -17.91
C THR A 123 0.73 2.11 -19.41
N CYS A 124 1.62 1.21 -19.80
CA CYS A 124 2.12 1.12 -21.18
C CYS A 124 1.36 0.10 -22.05
N ILE A 125 0.45 -0.70 -21.47
CA ILE A 125 -0.30 -1.70 -22.23
C ILE A 125 -1.15 -1.03 -23.31
N LEU A 126 -1.81 0.08 -23.00
CA LEU A 126 -2.68 0.80 -23.92
C LEU A 126 -2.07 2.14 -24.32
N THR A 127 -1.95 2.36 -25.63
CA THR A 127 -1.47 3.61 -26.21
C THR A 127 -2.49 4.13 -27.23
N ALA A 128 -3.11 5.27 -26.97
CA ALA A 128 -4.05 5.92 -27.89
C ALA A 128 -3.32 6.73 -28.99
N LEU A 129 -3.62 6.43 -30.26
CA LEU A 129 -3.17 7.25 -31.38
C LEU A 129 -4.19 8.37 -31.65
N ASN A 130 -3.74 9.62 -31.64
CA ASN A 130 -4.55 10.78 -32.01
C ASN A 130 -4.50 11.03 -33.52
N TYR A 131 -5.29 10.28 -34.29
CA TYR A 131 -5.64 10.59 -35.68
C TYR A 131 -7.17 10.36 -35.84
N PRO A 132 -7.89 10.75 -36.91
CA PRO A 132 -9.32 11.16 -36.84
C PRO A 132 -10.35 10.14 -36.32
N HIS A 133 -9.93 8.91 -36.03
CA HIS A 133 -10.65 7.92 -35.25
C HIS A 133 -9.80 7.52 -34.04
N HIS A 134 -10.40 7.42 -32.85
CA HIS A 134 -9.70 7.04 -31.61
C HIS A 134 -9.22 5.59 -31.68
N ILE A 135 -8.05 5.40 -32.30
CA ILE A 135 -7.40 4.10 -32.38
C ILE A 135 -6.58 3.94 -31.11
N PHE A 136 -6.77 2.83 -30.39
CA PHE A 136 -5.87 2.45 -29.30
C PHE A 136 -5.10 1.20 -29.65
N ALA A 137 -3.87 1.15 -29.18
CA ALA A 137 -2.90 0.11 -29.47
C ALA A 137 -2.61 -0.69 -28.19
N VAL A 138 -2.58 -2.01 -28.31
CA VAL A 138 -2.15 -2.92 -27.23
C VAL A 138 -0.71 -3.33 -27.46
N ASN A 139 0.18 -3.02 -26.52
CA ASN A 139 1.60 -3.28 -26.65
C ASN A 139 2.01 -4.62 -26.05
N MET A 140 2.71 -5.42 -26.86
CA MET A 140 3.18 -6.76 -26.51
C MET A 140 4.20 -6.74 -25.35
N VAL A 141 5.19 -5.84 -25.40
CA VAL A 141 6.29 -5.82 -24.43
C VAL A 141 5.79 -5.52 -23.00
N PRO A 142 5.04 -4.42 -22.75
CA PRO A 142 4.45 -4.18 -21.43
C PRO A 142 3.56 -5.33 -20.95
N LEU A 143 2.76 -5.93 -21.84
CA LEU A 143 1.87 -7.02 -21.47
C LEU A 143 2.64 -8.28 -21.05
N THR A 144 3.71 -8.65 -21.77
CA THR A 144 4.62 -9.74 -21.37
C THR A 144 5.29 -9.43 -20.04
N THR A 145 5.85 -8.21 -19.91
CA THR A 145 6.57 -7.80 -18.69
C THR A 145 5.65 -7.77 -17.48
N LEU A 146 4.37 -7.37 -17.63
CA LEU A 146 3.36 -7.46 -16.58
C LEU A 146 3.14 -8.92 -16.16
N GLY A 147 2.92 -9.82 -17.12
CA GLY A 147 2.70 -11.24 -16.86
C GLY A 147 3.87 -11.90 -16.13
N VAL A 148 5.10 -11.68 -16.60
CA VAL A 148 6.33 -12.15 -15.93
C VAL A 148 6.45 -11.57 -14.52
N SER A 149 6.15 -10.28 -14.35
CA SER A 149 6.25 -9.63 -13.04
C SER A 149 5.29 -10.26 -12.03
N LEU A 150 4.03 -10.47 -12.40
CA LEU A 150 3.02 -11.09 -11.53
C LEU A 150 3.40 -12.54 -11.16
N ILE A 151 3.88 -13.32 -12.13
CA ILE A 151 4.34 -14.70 -11.89
C ILE A 151 5.51 -14.71 -10.90
N LEU A 152 6.51 -13.84 -11.12
CA LEU A 152 7.66 -13.75 -10.21
C LEU A 152 7.25 -13.32 -8.79
N GLN A 153 6.30 -12.39 -8.64
CA GLN A 153 5.77 -12.02 -7.31
C GLN A 153 5.09 -13.22 -6.63
N VAL A 154 4.30 -14.01 -7.38
CA VAL A 154 3.67 -15.24 -6.86
C VAL A 154 4.73 -16.26 -6.45
N LEU A 155 5.76 -16.49 -7.27
CA LEU A 155 6.85 -17.44 -6.97
C LEU A 155 7.62 -17.04 -5.71
N VAL A 156 8.00 -15.76 -5.58
CA VAL A 156 8.66 -15.25 -4.38
C VAL A 156 7.79 -15.46 -3.14
N THR A 157 6.49 -15.19 -3.25
CA THR A 157 5.54 -15.34 -2.15
C THR A 157 5.33 -16.81 -1.78
N MET A 158 5.24 -17.71 -2.76
CA MET A 158 5.14 -19.15 -2.53
C MET A 158 6.40 -19.69 -1.85
N LEU A 159 7.58 -19.20 -2.25
CA LEU A 159 8.84 -19.54 -1.59
C LEU A 159 8.85 -19.05 -0.14
N ALA A 160 8.40 -17.83 0.13
CA ALA A 160 8.29 -17.28 1.48
C ALA A 160 7.34 -18.10 2.36
N LEU A 161 6.18 -18.51 1.83
CA LEU A 161 5.24 -19.39 2.53
C LEU A 161 5.81 -20.77 2.81
N ARG A 162 6.51 -21.37 1.84
CA ARG A 162 7.09 -22.71 2.00
C ARG A 162 8.19 -22.74 3.07
N MET A 163 8.98 -21.67 3.15
CA MET A 163 10.13 -21.60 4.07
C MET A 163 9.77 -21.07 5.46
N THR A 164 8.56 -20.58 5.68
CA THR A 164 8.18 -19.93 6.94
C THR A 164 7.02 -20.65 7.61
N PRO A 165 7.14 -21.06 8.88
CA PRO A 165 6.00 -21.57 9.63
C PRO A 165 5.00 -20.43 9.84
N ILE A 166 3.79 -20.58 9.29
CA ILE A 166 2.74 -19.57 9.42
C ILE A 166 2.04 -19.77 10.76
N TYR A 167 2.12 -18.77 11.64
CA TYR A 167 1.46 -18.83 12.95
C TYR A 167 -0.04 -18.54 12.87
N THR A 168 -0.43 -17.56 12.06
CA THR A 168 -1.83 -17.21 11.83
C THR A 168 -2.03 -16.54 10.47
N TRP A 169 -3.16 -16.87 9.84
CA TRP A 169 -3.63 -16.23 8.62
C TRP A 169 -4.46 -14.98 8.90
N ASN A 170 -4.89 -14.75 10.15
CA ASN A 170 -5.69 -13.60 10.49
C ASN A 170 -4.82 -12.35 10.64
N ASN A 171 -5.26 -11.22 10.09
CA ASN A 171 -4.58 -9.94 10.25
C ASN A 171 -4.98 -9.21 11.55
N ASN A 172 -5.87 -9.80 12.37
CA ASN A 172 -6.26 -9.22 13.65
C ASN A 172 -5.10 -9.26 14.67
N ALA A 173 -4.86 -8.11 15.31
CA ALA A 173 -3.88 -7.98 16.37
C ALA A 173 -4.20 -8.90 17.57
N PHE A 174 -5.47 -9.10 17.91
CA PHE A 174 -5.85 -9.93 19.06
C PHE A 174 -5.53 -11.41 18.88
N GLN A 175 -5.89 -12.01 17.74
CA GLN A 175 -5.58 -13.42 17.50
C GLN A 175 -4.08 -13.66 17.43
N THR A 176 -3.35 -12.74 16.79
CA THR A 176 -1.88 -12.83 16.76
C THR A 176 -1.34 -12.76 18.18
N LEU A 177 -1.80 -11.81 18.99
CA LEU A 177 -1.39 -11.67 20.38
C LEU A 177 -1.69 -12.91 21.23
N SER A 178 -2.89 -13.49 21.11
CA SER A 178 -3.28 -14.70 21.85
C SER A 178 -2.29 -15.84 21.57
N ILE A 179 -1.88 -16.02 20.30
CA ILE A 179 -0.87 -17.00 19.92
C ILE A 179 0.50 -16.66 20.53
N LEU A 180 0.88 -15.38 20.57
CA LEU A 180 2.16 -14.95 21.17
C LEU A 180 2.20 -15.19 22.69
N LEU A 181 1.09 -14.95 23.38
CA LEU A 181 0.94 -15.22 24.82
C LEU A 181 0.96 -16.73 25.11
N HIS A 182 0.19 -17.51 24.37
CA HIS A 182 0.13 -18.96 24.54
C HIS A 182 1.51 -19.63 24.33
N ARG A 183 2.28 -19.11 23.36
CA ARG A 183 3.66 -19.56 23.11
C ARG A 183 4.71 -18.94 24.04
N ARG A 184 4.30 -18.13 25.02
CA ARG A 184 5.19 -17.43 25.98
C ARG A 184 6.28 -16.60 25.31
N MET A 185 6.00 -16.05 24.13
CA MET A 185 6.91 -15.11 23.45
C MET A 185 6.74 -13.68 23.98
N ILE A 186 5.55 -13.38 24.50
CA ILE A 186 5.22 -12.13 25.18
C ILE A 186 4.65 -12.50 26.55
N HIS A 187 5.03 -11.72 27.56
CA HIS A 187 4.53 -11.87 28.92
C HIS A 187 3.80 -10.60 29.32
N ARG A 188 2.68 -10.75 30.02
CA ARG A 188 1.98 -9.62 30.62
C ARG A 188 2.83 -9.04 31.74
N VAL A 189 2.99 -7.73 31.76
CA VAL A 189 3.63 -7.01 32.87
C VAL A 189 2.53 -6.45 33.76
N ILE A 190 2.52 -6.88 35.02
CA ILE A 190 1.56 -6.45 36.05
C ILE A 190 1.79 -4.95 36.34
N GLY A 191 0.73 -4.21 36.68
CA GLY A 191 0.81 -2.76 36.97
C GLY A 191 0.59 -1.86 35.76
N ARG A 192 0.56 -2.41 34.54
CA ARG A 192 0.60 -1.65 33.28
C ARG A 192 -0.75 -1.52 32.57
N CYS A 193 -1.87 -1.72 33.29
CA CYS A 193 -3.20 -1.77 32.67
C CYS A 193 -3.71 -0.42 32.13
N MET A 194 -3.00 0.68 32.40
CA MET A 194 -3.29 2.02 31.87
C MET A 194 -2.20 2.65 31.00
N CYS A 195 -1.12 1.92 30.72
CA CYS A 195 -0.04 2.43 29.86
C CYS A 195 -0.42 2.36 28.37
N SER A 196 -0.15 3.44 27.66
CA SER A 196 -0.28 3.53 26.21
C SER A 196 0.96 2.97 25.49
N ALA A 197 0.84 2.77 24.18
CA ALA A 197 1.97 2.34 23.33
C ALA A 197 3.10 3.39 23.20
N SER A 198 2.88 4.63 23.64
CA SER A 198 3.92 5.67 23.64
C SER A 198 4.69 5.74 24.95
N ASP A 199 4.19 5.10 26.01
CA ASP A 199 4.81 5.18 27.31
C ASP A 199 6.07 4.30 27.35
N PRO A 200 7.16 4.78 27.98
CA PRO A 200 8.37 3.98 28.19
C PRO A 200 8.07 2.61 28.78
N GLN A 201 8.71 1.57 28.26
CA GLN A 201 8.58 0.20 28.79
C GLN A 201 9.31 -0.01 30.12
N ASP A 202 10.05 0.98 30.61
CA ASP A 202 10.65 0.93 31.94
C ASP A 202 9.57 0.91 33.04
N HIS A 203 9.92 0.28 34.17
CA HIS A 203 9.05 0.01 35.32
C HIS A 203 8.63 1.26 36.10
N THR A 204 9.11 2.45 35.72
CA THR A 204 8.98 3.67 36.53
C THR A 204 7.62 4.36 36.43
N LEU A 205 6.71 3.90 35.56
CA LEU A 205 5.45 4.59 35.23
C LEU A 205 4.17 3.83 35.66
N CYS A 206 4.27 2.94 36.65
CA CYS A 206 3.12 2.16 37.13
C CYS A 206 3.05 2.24 38.66
N PRO A 207 1.86 2.46 39.27
CA PRO A 207 0.50 2.63 38.70
C PRO A 207 0.22 3.97 37.99
N GLN A 208 -0.86 4.08 37.19
CA GLN A 208 -1.20 5.32 36.45
C GLN A 208 -2.70 5.66 36.44
N SER A 209 -3.03 6.96 36.45
CA SER A 209 -4.40 7.44 36.26
C SER A 209 -4.80 7.52 34.78
N PRO A 210 -6.09 7.35 34.45
CA PRO A 210 -6.59 7.49 33.08
C PRO A 210 -6.29 8.89 32.51
N SER A 211 -5.87 8.94 31.25
CA SER A 211 -5.69 10.20 30.53
C SER A 211 -6.81 10.41 29.50
N LEU A 212 -7.40 11.61 29.50
CA LEU A 212 -8.33 12.05 28.45
C LEU A 212 -7.61 12.40 27.14
N SER A 213 -6.31 12.72 27.21
CA SER A 213 -5.49 13.10 26.07
C SER A 213 -4.47 12.03 25.79
N LEU A 214 -4.77 11.19 24.81
CA LEU A 214 -3.91 10.10 24.40
C LEU A 214 -3.05 10.49 23.19
N PRO A 215 -1.88 9.88 23.03
CA PRO A 215 -1.01 10.14 21.90
C PRO A 215 -1.70 9.73 20.60
N SER A 216 -1.53 10.56 19.57
CA SER A 216 -1.97 10.26 18.21
C SER A 216 -1.08 9.21 17.54
N ALA A 217 -1.53 8.62 16.43
CA ALA A 217 -0.72 7.63 15.68
C ALA A 217 0.62 8.24 15.21
N TRP A 218 0.61 9.53 14.86
CA TRP A 218 1.79 10.31 14.51
C TRP A 218 2.83 10.40 15.64
N GLN A 219 2.36 10.53 16.89
CA GLN A 219 3.20 10.60 18.07
C GLN A 219 3.70 9.21 18.48
N ALA A 220 2.81 8.22 18.49
CA ALA A 220 3.09 6.87 18.93
C ALA A 220 4.00 6.09 17.97
N ARG A 221 3.90 6.31 16.65
CA ARG A 221 4.63 5.53 15.65
C ARG A 221 5.49 6.38 14.71
N ARG A 222 6.80 6.17 14.78
CA ARG A 222 7.79 6.80 13.87
C ARG A 222 7.57 6.41 12.41
N ASP A 223 7.10 5.20 12.13
CA ASP A 223 6.87 4.73 10.76
C ASP A 223 5.73 5.51 10.10
N VAL A 224 4.60 5.71 10.81
CA VAL A 224 3.46 6.50 10.34
C VAL A 224 3.92 7.91 9.96
N ARG A 225 4.76 8.52 10.80
CA ARG A 225 5.36 9.83 10.54
C ARG A 225 6.19 9.86 9.26
N LYS A 226 7.09 8.88 9.08
CA LYS A 226 7.93 8.78 7.88
C LYS A 226 7.09 8.63 6.61
N VAL A 227 6.04 7.80 6.65
CA VAL A 227 5.15 7.59 5.49
C VAL A 227 4.41 8.86 5.13
N ILE A 228 3.84 9.59 6.09
CA ILE A 228 3.12 10.84 5.80
C ILE A 228 4.06 11.92 5.26
N ILE A 229 5.27 12.05 5.83
CA ILE A 229 6.28 12.98 5.28
C ILE A 229 6.64 12.59 3.85
N LEU A 230 6.86 11.29 3.57
CA LEU A 230 7.14 10.79 2.22
C LEU A 230 5.99 11.12 1.24
N MET A 231 4.73 11.00 1.66
CA MET A 231 3.58 11.37 0.85
C MET A 231 3.53 12.86 0.50
N TRP A 232 3.83 13.74 1.47
CA TRP A 232 3.92 15.18 1.21
C TRP A 232 5.07 15.55 0.28
N LEU A 233 6.25 14.94 0.47
CA LEU A 233 7.40 15.12 -0.42
C LEU A 233 7.08 14.68 -1.85
N LEU A 234 6.41 13.52 -2.01
CA LEU A 234 5.97 13.03 -3.31
C LEU A 234 4.95 13.98 -3.96
N THR A 235 4.00 14.51 -3.17
CA THR A 235 3.01 15.49 -3.65
C THR A 235 3.69 16.73 -4.22
N GLY A 236 4.68 17.27 -3.51
CA GLY A 236 5.49 18.40 -3.97
C GLY A 236 6.34 18.06 -5.20
N ALA A 237 6.94 16.87 -5.25
CA ALA A 237 7.71 16.42 -6.40
C ALA A 237 6.85 16.31 -7.67
N ILE A 238 5.64 15.76 -7.56
CA ILE A 238 4.68 15.65 -8.67
C ILE A 238 4.22 17.04 -9.14
N ALA A 239 3.97 17.98 -8.22
CA ALA A 239 3.67 19.37 -8.59
C ALA A 239 4.83 20.01 -9.35
N LEU A 240 6.07 19.77 -8.92
CA LEU A 240 7.27 20.26 -9.60
C LEU A 240 7.43 19.65 -11.00
N CYS A 241 7.09 18.38 -11.20
CA CYS A 241 7.02 17.77 -12.54
C CYS A 241 6.00 18.50 -13.44
N GLY A 242 4.86 18.94 -12.88
CA GLY A 242 3.89 19.77 -13.59
C GLY A 242 4.46 21.13 -14.02
N VAL A 243 5.16 21.83 -13.11
CA VAL A 243 5.86 23.10 -13.42
C VAL A 243 6.94 22.91 -14.48
N ALA A 244 7.76 21.87 -14.34
CA ALA A 244 8.84 21.56 -15.29
C ALA A 244 8.28 21.26 -16.69
N SER A 245 7.21 20.44 -16.77
CA SER A 245 6.55 20.11 -18.03
C SER A 245 5.93 21.35 -18.69
N PHE A 246 5.27 22.21 -17.91
CA PHE A 246 4.70 23.47 -18.41
C PHE A 246 5.78 24.42 -18.94
N SER A 247 6.88 24.56 -18.18
CA SER A 247 8.00 25.44 -18.55
C SER A 247 8.71 24.94 -19.81
N ALA A 248 8.96 23.63 -19.90
CA ALA A 248 9.55 22.99 -21.07
C ALA A 248 8.67 23.16 -22.32
N ALA A 249 7.35 22.98 -22.18
CA ALA A 249 6.39 23.19 -23.27
C ALA A 249 6.44 24.64 -23.82
N LYS A 250 6.47 25.64 -22.92
CA LYS A 250 6.57 27.06 -23.30
C LYS A 250 7.87 27.38 -24.03
N LEU A 251 8.98 26.75 -23.65
CA LEU A 251 10.29 26.93 -24.30
C LEU A 251 10.35 26.25 -25.68
N ALA A 252 9.72 25.08 -25.85
CA ALA A 252 9.82 24.28 -27.06
C ALA A 252 8.97 24.81 -28.23
N SER A 253 7.78 25.37 -27.97
CA SER A 253 6.99 26.05 -29.01
C SER A 253 5.83 26.85 -28.41
N PRO A 254 5.81 28.18 -28.54
CA PRO A 254 4.72 29.02 -28.00
C PRO A 254 3.37 28.86 -28.72
N SER A 255 3.25 28.07 -29.78
CA SER A 255 2.09 28.04 -30.70
C SER A 255 1.44 26.68 -30.96
N ARG A 256 1.79 25.60 -30.23
CA ARG A 256 1.09 24.29 -30.36
C ARG A 256 0.14 24.05 -29.20
N SER A 257 -1.10 24.50 -29.37
CA SER A 257 -2.24 24.11 -28.53
C SER A 257 -2.95 22.92 -29.18
N HIS A 258 -2.88 21.74 -28.56
CA HIS A 258 -3.77 20.63 -28.92
C HIS A 258 -4.94 20.60 -27.95
N TYR A 259 -6.17 20.56 -28.48
CA TYR A 259 -7.36 20.29 -27.69
C TYR A 259 -7.38 18.81 -27.35
N VAL A 260 -7.32 18.48 -26.07
CA VAL A 260 -7.49 17.10 -25.59
C VAL A 260 -8.74 17.04 -24.75
N VAL A 261 -9.59 16.06 -25.04
CA VAL A 261 -10.77 15.72 -24.25
C VAL A 261 -10.32 14.71 -23.19
N TRP A 262 -10.48 15.04 -21.92
CA TRP A 262 -10.30 14.12 -20.80
C TRP A 262 -11.56 14.09 -19.94
N LEU A 263 -11.78 13.00 -19.18
CA LEU A 263 -12.99 12.77 -18.38
C LEU A 263 -13.35 13.93 -17.41
N PHE A 264 -12.37 14.73 -16.98
CA PHE A 264 -12.55 15.83 -16.02
C PHE A 264 -12.33 17.23 -16.60
N GLY A 265 -12.16 17.36 -17.92
CA GLY A 265 -12.00 18.66 -18.57
C GLY A 265 -11.80 18.51 -20.06
N SER A 266 -12.68 19.15 -20.84
CA SER A 266 -12.49 19.39 -22.27
C SER A 266 -12.20 20.88 -22.48
N GLY A 267 -11.36 21.20 -23.46
CA GLY A 267 -11.25 22.56 -23.98
C GLY A 267 -10.21 23.50 -23.36
N ILE A 268 -9.27 23.01 -22.54
CA ILE A 268 -8.11 23.81 -22.09
C ILE A 268 -6.91 23.47 -22.97
N GLU A 269 -6.19 24.48 -23.46
CA GLU A 269 -4.90 24.29 -24.12
C GLU A 269 -3.95 23.58 -23.15
N ASP A 270 -3.63 22.32 -23.42
CA ASP A 270 -2.82 21.53 -22.50
C ASP A 270 -1.35 21.58 -22.94
N ALA A 271 -0.51 22.10 -22.03
CA ALA A 271 0.92 22.21 -22.25
C ALA A 271 1.56 20.84 -22.01
N PHE A 272 2.23 20.31 -23.03
CA PHE A 272 2.99 19.06 -22.92
C PHE A 272 4.42 19.24 -23.38
N THR A 273 5.29 18.43 -22.81
CA THR A 273 6.64 18.19 -23.33
C THR A 273 6.77 16.72 -23.69
N SER A 274 7.62 16.38 -24.65
CA SER A 274 7.86 14.99 -25.01
C SER A 274 9.35 14.65 -25.02
N LEU A 275 9.64 13.38 -24.74
CA LEU A 275 10.95 12.78 -24.92
C LEU A 275 10.83 11.70 -25.99
N GLU A 276 11.65 11.82 -27.04
CA GLU A 276 11.64 10.91 -28.18
C GLU A 276 12.87 10.00 -28.12
N PHE A 277 12.62 8.69 -28.19
CA PHE A 277 13.66 7.67 -28.22
C PHE A 277 13.69 7.02 -29.59
N TYR A 278 14.89 7.01 -30.19
CA TYR A 278 15.16 6.35 -31.47
C TYR A 278 16.25 5.29 -31.28
N SER A 279 15.99 4.08 -31.80
CA SER A 279 16.96 2.98 -31.77
C SER A 279 16.64 2.00 -32.88
N PRO A 280 17.64 1.36 -33.50
CA PRO A 280 17.39 0.26 -34.42
C PRO A 280 16.84 -0.99 -33.72
N SER A 281 16.95 -1.07 -32.38
CA SER A 281 16.50 -2.22 -31.59
C SER A 281 15.28 -1.86 -30.74
N THR A 282 14.11 -2.40 -31.09
CA THR A 282 12.87 -2.20 -30.32
C THR A 282 12.96 -2.64 -28.86
N PRO A 283 13.63 -3.76 -28.50
CA PRO A 283 13.85 -4.11 -27.09
C PRO A 283 14.60 -3.02 -26.32
N VAL A 284 15.59 -2.37 -26.94
CA VAL A 284 16.36 -1.29 -26.30
C VAL A 284 15.48 -0.07 -26.05
N LEU A 285 14.60 0.30 -26.99
CA LEU A 285 13.62 1.38 -26.78
C LEU A 285 12.71 1.12 -25.58
N TRP A 286 12.20 -0.11 -25.46
CA TRP A 286 11.34 -0.48 -24.33
C TRP A 286 12.11 -0.51 -23.01
N ILE A 287 13.37 -0.94 -22.99
CA ILE A 287 14.21 -0.89 -21.77
C ILE A 287 14.36 0.56 -21.30
N PHE A 288 14.66 1.51 -22.19
CA PHE A 288 14.76 2.92 -21.83
C PHE A 288 13.42 3.50 -21.38
N THR A 289 12.34 3.19 -22.11
CA THR A 289 10.99 3.68 -21.79
C THR A 289 10.51 3.15 -20.43
N LEU A 290 10.63 1.85 -20.20
CA LEU A 290 10.28 1.23 -18.91
C LEU A 290 11.20 1.72 -17.80
N GLY A 291 12.49 1.92 -18.06
CA GLY A 291 13.44 2.46 -17.09
C GLY A 291 13.10 3.89 -16.66
N LEU A 292 12.74 4.76 -17.62
CA LEU A 292 12.28 6.12 -17.34
C LEU A 292 11.00 6.11 -16.49
N LEU A 293 10.00 5.34 -16.90
CA LEU A 293 8.73 5.25 -16.19
C LEU A 293 8.88 4.56 -14.83
N PHE A 294 9.83 3.64 -14.67
CA PHE A 294 10.20 3.06 -13.38
C PHE A 294 10.67 4.14 -12.40
N ILE A 295 11.49 5.08 -12.86
CA ILE A 295 11.97 6.19 -12.03
C ILE A 295 10.83 7.16 -11.69
N LEU A 296 9.95 7.46 -12.65
CA LEU A 296 8.86 8.42 -12.46
C LEU A 296 7.69 7.85 -11.62
N GLN A 297 7.26 6.62 -11.89
CA GLN A 297 6.12 5.98 -11.23
C GLN A 297 6.50 5.18 -10.00
N GLY A 298 7.75 4.75 -9.87
CA GLY A 298 8.24 3.96 -8.74
C GLY A 298 8.03 4.62 -7.38
N PRO A 299 8.36 5.91 -7.20
CA PRO A 299 8.08 6.62 -5.96
C PRO A 299 6.60 6.62 -5.57
N LEU A 300 5.69 6.77 -6.55
CA LEU A 300 4.25 6.68 -6.32
C LEU A 300 3.84 5.28 -5.85
N ALA A 301 4.28 4.24 -6.56
CA ALA A 301 3.96 2.85 -6.24
C ALA A 301 4.43 2.46 -4.83
N ILE A 302 5.69 2.79 -4.49
CA ILE A 302 6.25 2.53 -3.16
C ILE A 302 5.48 3.32 -2.09
N THR A 303 5.27 4.62 -2.30
CA THR A 303 4.65 5.49 -1.30
C THR A 303 3.21 5.09 -0.99
N LEU A 304 2.40 4.80 -2.02
CA LEU A 304 1.04 4.31 -1.85
C LEU A 304 1.02 2.93 -1.20
N HIS A 305 1.98 2.08 -1.52
CA HIS A 305 2.13 0.81 -0.84
C HIS A 305 2.41 1.00 0.67
N GLN A 306 3.31 1.92 1.03
CA GLN A 306 3.61 2.27 2.43
C GLN A 306 2.45 2.96 3.16
N ALA A 307 1.60 3.71 2.45
CA ALA A 307 0.39 4.31 3.03
C ALA A 307 -0.54 3.26 3.68
N GLY A 308 -0.46 2.00 3.23
CA GLY A 308 -1.16 0.87 3.85
C GLY A 308 -0.74 0.60 5.29
N VAL A 309 0.49 0.97 5.69
CA VAL A 309 0.91 0.90 7.10
C VAL A 309 0.04 1.83 7.93
N VAL A 310 -0.18 3.07 7.47
CA VAL A 310 -0.98 4.07 8.19
C VAL A 310 -2.42 3.60 8.36
N THR A 311 -3.06 3.10 7.29
CA THR A 311 -4.45 2.64 7.35
C THR A 311 -4.62 1.43 8.27
N ASN A 312 -3.68 0.48 8.23
CA ASN A 312 -3.71 -0.69 9.10
C ASN A 312 -3.46 -0.34 10.58
N VAL A 313 -2.56 0.62 10.88
CA VAL A 313 -2.38 1.14 12.26
C VAL A 313 -3.67 1.76 12.80
N LEU A 314 -4.34 2.56 11.98
CA LEU A 314 -5.60 3.20 12.35
C LEU A 314 -6.74 2.17 12.48
N HIS A 315 -6.74 1.15 11.64
CA HIS A 315 -7.65 0.03 11.73
C HIS A 315 -7.46 -0.76 13.04
N ASP A 316 -6.22 -1.14 13.37
CA ASP A 316 -5.87 -1.86 14.60
C ASP A 316 -6.33 -1.07 15.85
N GLU A 317 -6.07 0.24 15.88
CA GLU A 317 -6.54 1.10 16.98
C GLU A 317 -8.06 1.20 17.02
N HIS A 318 -8.73 1.33 15.87
CA HIS A 318 -10.18 1.39 15.81
C HIS A 318 -10.84 0.09 16.30
N VAL A 319 -10.26 -1.06 15.96
CA VAL A 319 -10.70 -2.37 16.47
C VAL A 319 -10.50 -2.43 17.99
N TRP A 320 -9.34 -2.01 18.50
CA TRP A 320 -9.09 -1.92 19.95
C TRP A 320 -10.10 -1.01 20.66
N ARG A 321 -10.42 0.14 20.08
CA ARG A 321 -11.38 1.11 20.63
C ARG A 321 -12.81 0.59 20.72
N ARG A 322 -13.19 -0.36 19.87
CA ARG A 322 -14.51 -0.99 19.94
C ARG A 322 -14.69 -1.79 21.23
N ALA A 323 -13.62 -2.25 21.87
CA ALA A 323 -13.71 -2.96 23.14
C ALA A 323 -14.30 -2.07 24.27
N ALA A 324 -14.04 -0.76 24.28
CA ALA A 324 -14.63 0.14 25.26
C ALA A 324 -16.10 0.54 24.97
N THR A 325 -16.67 0.04 23.87
CA THR A 325 -18.07 0.35 23.49
C THR A 325 -19.02 -0.75 23.96
N LYS A 326 -20.32 -0.43 24.04
CA LYS A 326 -21.36 -1.41 24.38
C LYS A 326 -21.43 -2.61 23.42
N THR A 327 -20.88 -2.49 22.21
CA THR A 327 -20.85 -3.60 21.25
C THR A 327 -19.65 -4.53 21.44
N GLY A 328 -18.61 -4.10 22.15
CA GLY A 328 -17.34 -4.82 22.25
C GLY A 328 -16.60 -4.93 20.90
N SER A 329 -15.41 -5.53 20.94
CA SER A 329 -14.65 -5.87 19.75
C SER A 329 -14.65 -7.37 19.47
N THR A 330 -14.83 -7.77 18.22
CA THR A 330 -14.77 -9.18 17.83
C THR A 330 -13.33 -9.69 17.75
N LEU A 331 -13.10 -10.91 18.22
CA LEU A 331 -11.81 -11.61 18.10
C LEU A 331 -11.59 -12.16 16.71
N GLU A 332 -12.64 -12.66 16.09
CA GLU A 332 -12.61 -13.11 14.70
C GLU A 332 -13.03 -11.96 13.79
N MET A 333 -12.13 -11.56 12.89
CA MET A 333 -12.47 -10.73 11.75
C MET A 333 -12.21 -11.53 10.49
N SER A 334 -13.22 -11.60 9.62
CA SER A 334 -13.02 -12.10 8.27
C SER A 334 -12.08 -11.16 7.51
N VAL A 335 -11.26 -11.72 6.62
CA VAL A 335 -10.35 -10.93 5.75
C VAL A 335 -11.12 -9.88 4.95
N LEU A 336 -12.37 -10.20 4.58
CA LEU A 336 -13.26 -9.28 3.88
C LEU A 336 -13.61 -8.08 4.75
N ASN A 337 -13.99 -8.28 6.02
CA ASN A 337 -14.32 -7.19 6.94
C ASN A 337 -13.14 -6.26 7.22
N THR A 338 -11.92 -6.81 7.30
CA THR A 338 -10.69 -6.01 7.44
C THR A 338 -10.44 -5.14 6.21
N SER A 339 -10.67 -5.71 5.02
CA SER A 339 -10.45 -5.03 3.73
C SER A 339 -11.51 -3.97 3.43
N THR A 340 -12.76 -4.17 3.87
CA THR A 340 -13.87 -3.22 3.69
C THR A 340 -13.93 -2.14 4.77
N SER A 341 -13.01 -2.15 5.73
CA SER A 341 -12.92 -1.05 6.70
C SER A 341 -12.65 0.28 5.98
N PRO A 342 -13.25 1.40 6.43
CA PRO A 342 -13.21 2.66 5.68
C PRO A 342 -11.78 3.15 5.41
N TYR A 343 -10.84 2.88 6.32
CA TYR A 343 -9.44 3.24 6.16
C TYR A 343 -8.76 2.44 5.04
N ASN A 344 -8.99 1.13 4.99
CA ASN A 344 -8.40 0.26 3.97
C ASN A 344 -9.10 0.43 2.62
N LEU A 345 -10.42 0.64 2.62
CA LEU A 345 -11.21 0.92 1.42
C LEU A 345 -10.77 2.22 0.75
N LEU A 346 -10.52 3.28 1.53
CA LEU A 346 -9.99 4.56 1.03
C LEU A 346 -8.72 4.33 0.20
N LEU A 347 -7.77 3.54 0.73
CA LEU A 347 -6.52 3.28 0.04
C LEU A 347 -6.68 2.31 -1.14
N LEU A 348 -7.55 1.29 -0.99
CA LEU A 348 -7.83 0.31 -2.05
C LEU A 348 -8.41 0.99 -3.30
N VAL A 349 -9.26 2.02 -3.13
CA VAL A 349 -9.81 2.81 -4.23
C VAL A 349 -8.82 3.87 -4.73
N SER A 350 -8.09 4.53 -3.82
CA SER A 350 -7.18 5.61 -4.21
C SER A 350 -5.97 5.12 -5.00
N LYS A 351 -5.46 3.91 -4.71
CA LYS A 351 -4.30 3.34 -5.40
C LYS A 351 -4.49 3.23 -6.93
N PRO A 352 -5.48 2.49 -7.44
CA PRO A 352 -5.64 2.36 -8.88
C PRO A 352 -6.00 3.67 -9.54
N PHE A 353 -6.75 4.53 -8.86
CA PHE A 353 -7.07 5.87 -9.35
C PHE A 353 -5.83 6.74 -9.54
N LEU A 354 -4.92 6.78 -8.55
CA LEU A 354 -3.68 7.57 -8.66
C LEU A 354 -2.69 6.97 -9.66
N HIS A 355 -2.62 5.64 -9.77
CA HIS A 355 -1.83 4.97 -10.82
C HIS A 355 -2.37 5.28 -12.22
N TRP A 356 -3.70 5.28 -12.39
CA TRP A 356 -4.35 5.68 -13.62
C TRP A 356 -4.08 7.16 -13.96
N MET A 357 -4.22 8.07 -13.01
CA MET A 357 -3.87 9.48 -13.23
C MET A 357 -2.39 9.68 -13.61
N MET A 358 -1.50 8.91 -13.00
CA MET A 358 -0.07 8.91 -13.35
C MET A 358 0.18 8.37 -14.77
N SER A 359 -0.59 7.37 -15.21
CA SER A 359 -0.58 6.88 -16.58
C SER A 359 -1.09 7.93 -17.57
N LEU A 360 -2.09 8.72 -17.19
CA LEU A 360 -2.57 9.81 -18.03
C LEU A 360 -1.53 10.95 -18.11
N ALA A 361 -0.85 11.26 -17.01
CA ALA A 361 0.21 12.27 -16.98
C ALA A 361 1.44 11.87 -17.81
N ASN A 362 1.73 10.55 -17.88
CA ASN A 362 2.83 9.96 -18.64
C ASN A 362 2.30 9.08 -19.75
N PHE A 363 2.01 9.70 -20.89
CA PHE A 363 1.46 8.99 -22.03
C PHE A 363 2.58 8.47 -22.93
N VAL A 364 2.52 7.19 -23.34
CA VAL A 364 3.48 6.61 -24.29
C VAL A 364 2.82 6.55 -25.66
N ASP A 365 3.48 7.12 -26.66
CA ASP A 365 3.06 7.08 -28.05
C ASP A 365 4.12 6.35 -28.90
N ILE A 366 3.66 5.56 -29.87
CA ILE A 366 4.51 4.86 -30.82
C ILE A 366 4.34 5.56 -32.15
N THR A 367 5.29 6.42 -32.50
CA THR A 367 5.30 7.14 -33.77
C THR A 367 5.77 6.23 -34.90
N PRO A 368 4.93 5.92 -35.90
CA PRO A 368 5.37 5.25 -37.13
C PRO A 368 6.27 6.17 -37.96
N THR A 369 7.21 5.56 -38.69
CA THR A 369 8.36 6.15 -39.42
C THR A 369 8.10 7.30 -40.39
N ASN A 370 6.84 7.59 -40.71
CA ASN A 370 6.51 8.54 -41.78
C ASN A 370 6.54 10.01 -41.35
N PHE A 371 6.73 10.32 -40.06
CA PHE A 371 6.50 11.67 -39.52
C PHE A 371 7.75 12.54 -39.32
N SER A 372 8.97 11.99 -39.25
CA SER A 372 10.19 12.81 -39.07
C SER A 372 10.81 13.19 -40.41
N SER A 373 10.25 14.22 -41.05
CA SER A 373 10.86 14.91 -42.19
C SER A 373 12.33 15.32 -41.93
N LEU A 374 12.69 15.56 -40.66
CA LEU A 374 14.03 15.95 -40.22
C LEU A 374 15.09 14.84 -40.33
N LEU A 375 14.70 13.55 -40.19
CA LEU A 375 15.64 12.41 -40.27
C LEU A 375 15.79 11.86 -41.69
N LYS A 376 14.87 12.23 -42.60
CA LYS A 376 15.06 11.96 -44.04
C LYS A 376 16.26 12.70 -44.62
N GLU A 377 16.60 13.88 -44.09
CA GLU A 377 17.74 14.67 -44.55
C GLU A 377 19.10 14.12 -44.09
N THR A 378 19.16 13.38 -42.97
CA THR A 378 20.41 12.84 -42.42
C THR A 378 20.72 11.40 -42.86
N GLY A 379 19.85 10.77 -43.64
CA GLY A 379 20.04 9.41 -44.16
C GLY A 379 19.95 8.29 -43.11
N LEU A 380 19.63 8.61 -41.85
CA LEU A 380 19.47 7.66 -40.75
C LEU A 380 18.00 7.23 -40.66
N TYR A 381 17.64 6.17 -41.37
CA TYR A 381 16.30 5.58 -41.30
C TYR A 381 16.17 4.68 -40.07
N PHE A 382 15.47 5.14 -39.03
CA PHE A 382 15.09 4.28 -37.91
C PHE A 382 13.68 3.73 -38.12
N PRO A 383 13.47 2.41 -37.98
CA PRO A 383 12.19 1.78 -38.28
C PRO A 383 11.09 2.07 -37.25
N GLN A 384 11.40 2.57 -36.04
CA GLN A 384 10.43 2.89 -34.99
C GLN A 384 11.00 3.94 -34.02
N GLY A 385 10.13 4.81 -33.49
CA GLY A 385 10.43 5.70 -32.37
C GLY A 385 9.35 5.62 -31.29
N ILE A 386 9.75 5.68 -30.03
CA ILE A 386 8.82 5.80 -28.89
C ILE A 386 8.89 7.22 -28.37
N GLN A 387 7.74 7.89 -28.30
CA GLN A 387 7.60 9.21 -27.70
C GLN A 387 6.93 9.07 -26.34
N VAL A 388 7.53 9.62 -25.29
CA VAL A 388 6.90 9.72 -23.97
C VAL A 388 6.47 11.17 -23.77
N VAL A 389 5.16 11.38 -23.62
CA VAL A 389 4.52 12.68 -23.50
C VAL A 389 4.16 12.95 -22.04
N PHE A 390 4.55 14.12 -21.56
CA PHE A 390 4.36 14.62 -20.21
C PHE A 390 3.37 15.78 -20.21
N TRP A 391 2.16 15.55 -19.71
CA TRP A 391 1.09 16.54 -19.70
C TRP A 391 1.09 17.33 -18.40
N ALA A 392 1.31 18.64 -18.47
CA ALA A 392 1.44 19.48 -17.28
C ALA A 392 0.14 19.54 -16.47
N SER A 393 -1.02 19.71 -17.11
CA SER A 393 -2.31 19.79 -16.39
C SER A 393 -2.61 18.50 -15.62
N ARG A 394 -2.27 17.35 -16.20
CA ARG A 394 -2.51 16.02 -15.61
C ARG A 394 -1.61 15.78 -14.39
N TYR A 395 -0.39 16.30 -14.41
CA TYR A 395 0.48 16.33 -13.24
C TYR A 395 -0.09 17.18 -12.10
N TRP A 396 -0.67 18.35 -12.40
CA TRP A 396 -1.36 19.16 -11.40
C TRP A 396 -2.57 18.44 -10.80
N ASN A 397 -3.41 17.84 -11.65
CA ASN A 397 -4.55 17.06 -11.19
C ASN A 397 -4.12 15.89 -10.29
N LEU A 398 -3.08 15.16 -10.69
CA LEU A 398 -2.51 14.08 -9.88
C LEU A 398 -1.97 14.60 -8.54
N SER A 399 -1.29 15.76 -8.54
CA SER A 399 -0.79 16.38 -7.31
C SER A 399 -1.94 16.77 -6.38
N ILE A 400 -3.02 17.36 -6.91
CA ILE A 400 -4.21 17.72 -6.13
C ILE A 400 -4.85 16.46 -5.53
N ALA A 401 -5.06 15.40 -6.33
CA ALA A 401 -5.62 14.14 -5.85
C ALA A 401 -4.76 13.51 -4.75
N LEU A 402 -3.44 13.51 -4.93
CA LEU A 402 -2.50 13.01 -3.93
C LEU A 402 -2.48 13.90 -2.67
N ALA A 403 -2.57 15.22 -2.82
CA ALA A 403 -2.66 16.16 -1.70
C ALA A 403 -3.92 15.92 -0.86
N VAL A 404 -5.06 15.64 -1.50
CA VAL A 404 -6.32 15.30 -0.82
C VAL A 404 -6.14 14.01 -0.02
N LEU A 405 -5.65 12.92 -0.64
CA LEU A 405 -5.41 11.66 0.06
C LEU A 405 -4.43 11.85 1.23
N THR A 406 -3.31 12.56 0.99
CA THR A 406 -2.28 12.82 1.98
C THR A 406 -2.84 13.64 3.15
N SER A 407 -3.67 14.64 2.87
CA SER A 407 -4.33 15.46 3.88
C SER A 407 -5.27 14.63 4.74
N VAL A 408 -6.10 13.79 4.13
CA VAL A 408 -7.00 12.87 4.86
C VAL A 408 -6.21 11.95 5.78
N LEU A 409 -5.16 11.29 5.28
CA LEU A 409 -4.32 10.41 6.10
C LEU A 409 -3.57 11.18 7.20
N THR A 410 -3.11 12.40 6.92
CA THR A 410 -2.46 13.28 7.90
C THR A 410 -3.43 13.63 9.03
N ILE A 411 -4.65 14.07 8.70
CA ILE A 411 -5.70 14.39 9.67
C ILE A 411 -6.03 13.17 10.53
N LEU A 412 -6.21 12.00 9.90
CA LEU A 412 -6.50 10.77 10.62
C LEU A 412 -5.35 10.35 11.54
N ALA A 413 -4.10 10.51 11.12
CA ALA A 413 -2.93 10.15 11.92
C ALA A 413 -2.65 11.13 13.07
N LEU A 414 -3.01 12.42 12.90
CA LEU A 414 -2.91 13.44 13.94
C LEU A 414 -4.10 13.43 14.90
N ARG A 415 -5.23 12.84 14.50
CA ARG A 415 -6.42 12.72 15.35
C ARG A 415 -6.08 11.91 16.59
N ARG A 416 -6.13 12.58 17.75
CA ARG A 416 -5.97 11.93 19.05
C ARG A 416 -7.19 11.05 19.32
N PRO A 417 -7.00 9.79 19.74
CA PRO A 417 -8.10 8.94 20.14
C PRO A 417 -8.76 9.54 21.39
N ARG A 418 -10.08 9.41 21.48
CA ARG A 418 -10.88 9.90 22.61
C ARG A 418 -11.26 8.75 23.53
N GLY A 419 -11.49 9.06 24.80
CA GLY A 419 -11.92 8.12 25.82
C GLY A 419 -10.78 7.61 26.70
N LEU A 420 -11.16 6.93 27.78
CA LEU A 420 -10.25 6.52 28.86
C LEU A 420 -9.40 5.29 28.55
N GLN A 421 -9.71 4.58 27.46
CA GLN A 421 -8.98 3.39 27.02
C GLN A 421 -7.57 3.77 26.52
N PRO A 422 -6.48 3.16 27.01
CA PRO A 422 -5.14 3.46 26.52
C PRO A 422 -5.00 3.16 25.02
N SER A 423 -4.22 3.96 24.28
CA SER A 423 -3.98 3.72 22.85
C SER A 423 -2.94 2.62 22.64
N ALA A 424 -3.20 1.68 21.73
CA ALA A 424 -2.34 0.52 21.51
C ALA A 424 -1.73 0.50 20.10
N TYR A 425 -2.43 0.99 19.07
CA TYR A 425 -1.94 1.06 17.68
C TYR A 425 -1.34 -0.26 17.14
N GLY A 426 -1.87 -1.39 17.61
CA GLY A 426 -1.40 -2.73 17.27
C GLY A 426 -0.09 -3.15 17.94
N HIS A 427 0.41 -2.44 18.96
CA HIS A 427 1.60 -2.83 19.70
C HIS A 427 1.31 -4.02 20.63
N PHE A 428 1.98 -5.16 20.39
CA PHE A 428 1.64 -6.41 21.05
C PHE A 428 1.91 -6.41 22.55
N GLN A 429 3.04 -5.87 23.02
CA GLN A 429 3.32 -5.82 24.46
C GLN A 429 2.33 -4.91 25.20
N THR A 430 1.91 -3.80 24.58
CA THR A 430 0.88 -2.93 25.17
C THR A 430 -0.44 -3.67 25.24
N LEU A 431 -0.87 -4.31 24.16
CA LEU A 431 -2.10 -5.10 24.18
C LEU A 431 -2.03 -6.27 25.19
N ALA A 432 -0.88 -6.92 25.36
CA ALA A 432 -0.67 -7.97 26.38
C ALA A 432 -0.87 -7.46 27.81
N ASN A 433 -0.49 -6.20 28.06
CA ASN A 433 -0.66 -5.57 29.36
C ASN A 433 -2.12 -5.15 29.61
N LEU A 434 -2.82 -4.73 28.56
CA LEU A 434 -4.20 -4.24 28.61
C LEU A 434 -5.26 -5.36 28.59
N ILE A 435 -4.95 -6.52 27.99
CA ILE A 435 -5.84 -7.67 27.88
C ILE A 435 -5.47 -8.68 28.96
N ASP A 436 -6.29 -8.75 30.00
CA ASP A 436 -6.09 -9.61 31.17
C ASP A 436 -6.92 -10.90 31.11
N GLU A 437 -8.13 -10.81 30.57
CA GLU A 437 -9.06 -11.92 30.42
C GLU A 437 -9.47 -12.05 28.95
N TRP A 438 -9.39 -13.28 28.45
CA TRP A 438 -9.86 -13.65 27.12
C TRP A 438 -11.23 -14.33 27.25
N PRO A 439 -12.20 -14.01 26.38
CA PRO A 439 -13.50 -14.66 26.40
C PRO A 439 -13.34 -16.17 26.15
N GLU A 440 -14.14 -16.97 26.86
CA GLU A 440 -14.18 -18.42 26.66
C GLU A 440 -14.73 -18.75 25.26
N GLU A 441 -14.14 -19.75 24.59
CA GLU A 441 -14.44 -20.15 23.20
C GLU A 441 -15.88 -20.69 22.96
N ALA A 442 -16.73 -20.68 23.99
CA ALA A 442 -18.07 -21.25 23.95
C ALA A 442 -19.10 -20.29 23.31
N GLY A 443 -19.20 -20.29 21.97
CA GLY A 443 -20.42 -19.83 21.29
C GLY A 443 -20.27 -19.02 20.00
N GLY A 444 -19.08 -18.90 19.41
CA GLY A 444 -18.90 -18.34 18.05
C GLY A 444 -19.14 -16.83 17.92
N ASN A 445 -19.24 -16.09 19.03
CA ASN A 445 -19.36 -14.63 19.05
C ASN A 445 -18.48 -14.02 20.16
N GLU A 446 -17.21 -14.43 20.17
CA GLU A 446 -16.22 -13.99 21.15
C GLU A 446 -15.95 -12.49 21.00
N ARG A 447 -16.49 -11.74 21.96
CA ARG A 447 -16.33 -10.28 22.05
C ARG A 447 -15.52 -9.94 23.27
N ILE A 448 -14.59 -9.02 23.09
CA ILE A 448 -13.80 -8.41 24.14
C ILE A 448 -14.42 -7.06 24.47
N TYR A 449 -14.74 -6.87 25.74
CA TYR A 449 -15.11 -5.59 26.32
C TYR A 449 -13.97 -5.08 27.20
N TRP A 450 -13.75 -3.78 27.27
CA TRP A 450 -12.73 -3.16 28.12
C TRP A 450 -13.39 -2.18 29.10
N GLY A 451 -12.97 -2.21 30.36
CA GLY A 451 -13.54 -1.34 31.39
C GLY A 451 -13.01 -1.60 32.80
N HIS A 452 -13.74 -1.09 33.79
CA HIS A 452 -13.43 -1.17 35.21
C HIS A 452 -13.77 -2.54 35.79
N LYS A 453 -12.87 -3.12 36.58
CA LYS A 453 -13.06 -4.44 37.21
C LYS A 453 -13.17 -4.43 38.75
N GLY A 454 -13.02 -3.27 39.39
CA GLY A 454 -13.07 -3.15 40.85
C GLY A 454 -11.72 -2.81 41.47
N GLU A 455 -11.61 -2.99 42.79
CA GLU A 455 -10.38 -2.74 43.56
C GLU A 455 -9.32 -3.80 43.18
N TYR A 456 -8.06 -3.37 43.12
CA TYR A 456 -6.92 -4.23 42.80
C TYR A 456 -6.44 -4.91 44.08
N GLU A 457 -6.67 -6.21 44.17
CA GLU A 457 -6.04 -7.07 45.18
C GLU A 457 -4.69 -7.52 44.60
N GLY A 458 -3.62 -6.81 44.98
CA GLY A 458 -2.27 -7.18 44.55
C GLY A 458 -1.88 -8.59 45.04
N PRO A 459 -0.87 -9.23 44.41
CA PRO A 459 -0.35 -10.48 44.94
C PRO A 459 0.14 -10.25 46.37
N GLU A 460 -0.32 -11.07 47.32
CA GLU A 460 0.16 -11.12 48.71
C GLU A 460 1.63 -11.59 48.72
N GLY A 461 2.54 -10.73 48.29
CA GLY A 461 3.98 -10.94 48.35
C GLY A 461 4.52 -10.35 49.65
N PRO A 462 5.35 -11.09 50.40
CA PRO A 462 6.13 -10.48 51.47
C PRO A 462 7.24 -9.63 50.82
N ASP A 463 7.36 -8.37 51.24
CA ASP A 463 8.54 -7.50 51.08
C ASP A 463 8.63 -6.50 49.90
N ASP A 464 7.57 -6.16 49.18
CA ASP A 464 7.64 -4.99 48.28
C ASP A 464 7.09 -3.70 48.95
N GLU A 465 7.93 -2.65 48.97
CA GLU A 465 7.73 -1.29 49.50
C GLU A 465 6.60 -0.49 48.82
N TRP A 466 5.39 -1.05 48.71
CA TRP A 466 4.22 -0.31 48.24
C TRP A 466 3.55 0.36 49.44
N GLU A 467 3.37 1.69 49.39
CA GLU A 467 2.84 2.49 50.50
C GLU A 467 1.51 1.89 51.01
N ILE A 468 1.55 1.43 52.26
CA ILE A 468 0.44 0.82 52.98
C ILE A 468 -0.68 1.86 53.12
N GLY A 469 -1.65 1.85 52.20
CA GLY A 469 -2.84 2.72 52.27
C GLY A 469 -3.45 3.14 50.94
N GLU A 470 -2.77 3.01 49.80
CA GLU A 470 -3.35 3.39 48.51
C GLU A 470 -4.24 2.28 47.93
N LYS A 471 -5.54 2.58 47.78
CA LYS A 471 -6.47 1.72 47.05
C LYS A 471 -6.27 1.89 45.55
N TRP A 472 -5.70 0.88 44.91
CA TRP A 472 -5.62 0.82 43.45
C TRP A 472 -6.84 0.11 42.87
N TYR A 473 -7.15 0.41 41.62
CA TYR A 473 -8.22 -0.25 40.87
C TYR A 473 -7.66 -1.07 39.72
N HIS A 474 -8.42 -2.06 39.25
CA HIS A 474 -8.06 -2.81 38.06
C HIS A 474 -8.91 -2.38 36.85
N ALA A 475 -8.21 -2.20 35.72
CA ALA A 475 -8.80 -2.01 34.40
C ALA A 475 -8.37 -3.17 33.52
N GLY A 476 -9.29 -3.69 32.73
CA GLY A 476 -8.99 -4.87 31.93
C GLY A 476 -10.07 -5.17 30.92
N THR A 477 -9.96 -6.34 30.33
CA THR A 477 -10.91 -6.90 29.38
C THR A 477 -11.81 -7.96 30.00
N SER A 478 -13.00 -8.20 29.47
CA SER A 478 -13.82 -9.37 29.83
C SER A 478 -14.66 -9.81 28.65
N GLY A 479 -15.16 -11.05 28.68
CA GLY A 479 -16.17 -11.55 27.76
C GLY A 479 -17.56 -10.92 27.95
N LYS A 480 -17.76 -10.19 29.06
CA LYS A 480 -19.01 -9.48 29.36
C LYS A 480 -18.78 -7.96 29.39
N PRO A 481 -19.82 -7.14 29.11
CA PRO A 481 -19.72 -5.69 29.23
C PRO A 481 -19.26 -5.27 30.63
N LEU A 482 -18.27 -4.37 30.70
CA LEU A 482 -17.72 -3.83 31.94
C LEU A 482 -18.20 -2.40 32.20
N GLU A 483 -18.08 -1.96 33.45
CA GLU A 483 -18.35 -0.57 33.84
C GLU A 483 -17.32 0.38 33.24
N SER A 484 -17.69 1.66 33.12
CA SER A 484 -16.76 2.69 32.66
C SER A 484 -15.64 2.94 33.66
N ILE A 485 -14.43 3.18 33.17
CA ILE A 485 -13.29 3.62 33.99
C ILE A 485 -13.60 4.90 34.76
N LYS A 486 -13.12 4.96 36.00
CA LYS A 486 -13.21 6.10 36.90
C LYS A 486 -12.04 7.04 36.64
N MET A 487 -12.31 8.28 36.21
CA MET A 487 -11.28 9.24 35.78
C MET A 487 -10.25 9.58 36.88
N ASN A 488 -10.67 9.66 38.13
CA ASN A 488 -9.84 10.10 39.25
C ASN A 488 -9.24 8.93 40.06
N ALA A 489 -9.31 7.72 39.52
CA ALA A 489 -8.77 6.52 40.14
C ALA A 489 -7.37 6.20 39.61
N ILE A 490 -6.55 5.58 40.45
CA ILE A 490 -5.25 5.02 40.07
C ILE A 490 -5.44 3.55 39.73
N TYR A 491 -4.84 3.12 38.62
CA TYR A 491 -4.99 1.76 38.10
C TYR A 491 -3.66 1.03 37.97
N ALA A 492 -3.66 -0.25 38.35
CA ALA A 492 -2.53 -1.18 38.29
C ALA A 492 -2.89 -2.47 37.54
#